data_AF-A0A9W8MQ45-F1
#
_entry.id   AF-A0A9W8MQ45-F1
#
_cell.length_a   1.000
_cell.length_b   1.000
_cell.length_c   1.000
_cell.angle_alpha   90.00
_cell.angle_beta   90.00
_cell.angle_gamma   90.00
#
_symmetry.space_group_name_H-M   'P 1'
#
loop_
_entity.id
_entity.type
_entity.pdbx_description
1 polymer ?
#
loop_
_entity_poly.entity_id
_entity_poly.type
_entity_poly.pdbx_seq_one_letter_code
_entity_poly.pdbx_strand_id
1 'polypeptide(L)'
;MRVPKVHDNRTGLPVYTPKAYETCLKPSELPDGIARFFPVGTDSLEGAPGEPSQGLPAHVLLPVLKGIRKEIAGLRGALSKLEFRMVGGSILVIYEAEWERAESAIKRYLEESKQEPFPQKAGEEKEKKEEDDEEDDDNENLPPPAFTVKLIDFGHIRVEAGVGPDEGVLLGIDTVLRLLDGRIQQLESEKI
;
A
#
# COMPACT_ATOMS: atom_id res chain seq x y z
N MET A 1 -4.64 16.71 9.31
CA MET A 1 -4.16 15.32 9.44
C MET A 1 -5.37 14.39 9.43
N ARG A 2 -5.42 13.46 8.47
CA ARG A 2 -6.48 12.45 8.37
C ARG A 2 -6.10 11.27 9.27
N VAL A 3 -7.03 10.77 10.06
CA VAL A 3 -6.78 9.61 10.93
C VAL A 3 -6.90 8.31 10.11
N PRO A 4 -6.02 7.31 10.31
CA PRO A 4 -6.19 6.00 9.71
C PRO A 4 -7.54 5.39 10.10
N LYS A 5 -8.12 4.68 9.13
CA LYS A 5 -9.38 3.95 9.30
C LYS A 5 -9.15 2.52 8.89
N VAL A 6 -9.65 1.59 9.67
CA VAL A 6 -9.57 0.15 9.38
C VAL A 6 -10.99 -0.41 9.30
N HIS A 7 -11.26 -1.24 8.30
CA HIS A 7 -12.56 -1.89 8.15
C HIS A 7 -12.72 -3.04 9.17
N ASP A 8 -13.90 -3.13 9.77
CA ASP A 8 -14.31 -4.26 10.61
C ASP A 8 -15.27 -5.16 9.83
N ASN A 9 -14.83 -6.37 9.51
CA ASN A 9 -15.57 -7.33 8.66
C ASN A 9 -16.86 -7.85 9.31
N ARG A 10 -17.02 -7.72 10.64
CA ARG A 10 -18.24 -8.14 11.33
C ARG A 10 -19.32 -7.06 11.29
N THR A 11 -18.92 -5.80 11.42
CA THR A 11 -19.87 -4.68 11.48
C THR A 11 -20.07 -4.00 10.13
N GLY A 12 -19.15 -4.19 9.18
CA GLY A 12 -19.08 -3.45 7.93
C GLY A 12 -18.71 -1.96 8.11
N LEU A 13 -18.38 -1.53 9.34
CA LEU A 13 -18.13 -0.14 9.68
C LEU A 13 -16.62 0.14 9.84
N PRO A 14 -16.18 1.38 9.54
CA PRO A 14 -14.82 1.79 9.81
C PRO A 14 -14.58 1.98 11.30
N VAL A 15 -13.44 1.47 11.77
CA VAL A 15 -12.89 1.72 13.09
C VAL A 15 -11.84 2.81 12.95
N TYR A 16 -11.97 3.83 13.80
CA TYR A 16 -11.14 5.03 13.75
C TYR A 16 -10.05 4.97 14.80
N THR A 17 -8.82 5.27 14.40
CA THR A 17 -7.75 5.56 15.36
C THR A 17 -8.00 6.94 15.98
N PRO A 18 -8.02 7.08 17.33
CA PRO A 18 -8.20 8.37 17.97
C PRO A 18 -7.06 9.32 17.59
N LYS A 19 -7.38 10.56 17.24
CA LYS A 19 -6.37 11.58 16.86
C LYS A 19 -5.27 11.77 17.91
N ALA A 20 -5.63 11.67 19.20
CA ALA A 20 -4.68 11.77 20.31
C ALA A 20 -3.59 10.69 20.25
N TYR A 21 -3.92 9.49 19.76
CA TYR A 21 -2.99 8.38 19.61
C TYR A 21 -1.87 8.72 18.61
N GLU A 22 -2.21 9.33 17.47
CA GLU A 22 -1.23 9.74 16.45
C GLU A 22 -0.29 10.84 16.95
N THR A 23 -0.83 11.82 17.69
CA THR A 23 -0.03 12.95 18.17
C THR A 23 0.89 12.62 19.34
N CYS A 24 0.71 11.45 19.97
CA CYS A 24 1.47 11.04 21.15
C CYS A 24 2.37 9.81 20.90
N LEU A 25 2.39 9.28 19.68
CA LEU A 25 3.12 8.05 19.36
C LEU A 25 4.64 8.27 19.44
N LYS A 26 5.32 7.45 20.25
CA LYS A 26 6.78 7.49 20.37
C LYS A 26 7.44 6.66 19.26
N PRO A 27 8.72 6.92 18.94
CA PRO A 27 9.46 6.10 17.97
C PRO A 27 9.46 4.59 18.29
N SER A 28 9.47 4.22 19.57
CA SER A 28 9.40 2.83 20.02
C SER A 28 8.03 2.17 19.81
N GLU A 29 6.98 2.97 19.66
CA GLU A 29 5.58 2.53 19.50
C GLU A 29 5.15 2.51 18.02
N LEU A 30 6.04 2.93 17.10
CA LEU A 30 5.78 2.90 15.66
C LEU A 30 5.45 1.49 15.11
N PRO A 31 6.11 0.39 15.56
CA PRO A 31 5.73 -0.95 15.14
C PRO A 31 4.27 -1.29 15.50
N ASP A 32 3.83 -0.95 16.70
CA ASP A 32 2.45 -1.15 17.15
C ASP A 32 1.47 -0.28 16.34
N GLY A 33 1.87 0.94 15.98
CA GLY A 33 1.12 1.80 15.08
C GLY A 33 0.87 1.15 13.71
N ILE A 34 1.90 0.51 13.14
CA ILE A 34 1.78 -0.22 11.87
C ILE A 34 0.93 -1.48 12.02
N ALA A 35 1.06 -2.22 13.11
CA ALA A 35 0.21 -3.38 13.38
C ALA A 35 -1.27 -3.00 13.57
N ARG A 36 -1.55 -1.81 14.13
CA ARG A 36 -2.92 -1.27 14.22
C ARG A 36 -3.48 -0.84 12.87
N PHE A 37 -2.65 -0.35 11.96
CA PHE A 37 -3.08 0.00 10.61
C PHE A 37 -3.25 -1.22 9.70
N PHE A 38 -2.46 -2.28 9.95
CA PHE A 38 -2.55 -3.56 9.27
C PHE A 38 -2.84 -4.71 10.26
N PRO A 39 -4.04 -4.75 10.87
CA PRO A 39 -4.38 -5.78 11.84
C PRO A 39 -4.67 -7.11 11.14
N VAL A 40 -4.41 -8.20 11.87
CA VAL A 40 -4.82 -9.54 11.45
C VAL A 40 -6.26 -9.77 11.89
N GLY A 41 -7.12 -10.01 10.92
CA GLY A 41 -8.49 -10.45 11.15
C GLY A 41 -8.54 -11.97 11.33
N THR A 42 -9.36 -12.45 12.26
CA THR A 42 -9.59 -13.89 12.48
C THR A 42 -11.01 -14.26 12.07
N ASP A 43 -11.12 -15.25 11.17
CA ASP A 43 -12.38 -15.85 10.69
C ASP A 43 -12.94 -16.87 11.69
N SER A 44 -13.08 -16.46 12.94
CA SER A 44 -13.85 -17.27 13.89
C SER A 44 -15.33 -17.06 13.59
N LEU A 45 -15.87 -17.96 12.78
CA LEU A 45 -17.30 -18.10 12.46
C LEU A 45 -18.19 -18.27 13.71
N GLU A 46 -17.58 -18.58 14.86
CA GLU A 46 -18.22 -18.53 16.17
C GLU A 46 -17.75 -17.28 16.90
N GLY A 47 -18.54 -16.21 16.81
CA GLY A 47 -18.26 -14.91 17.42
C GLY A 47 -18.14 -14.96 18.94
N ALA A 48 -17.03 -15.48 19.45
CA ALA A 48 -16.61 -15.24 20.81
C ALA A 48 -16.45 -13.71 20.95
N PRO A 49 -17.10 -13.08 21.94
CA PRO A 49 -16.89 -11.66 22.20
C PRO A 49 -15.42 -11.43 22.59
N GLY A 50 -14.61 -10.96 21.64
CA GLY A 50 -13.19 -10.65 21.88
C GLY A 50 -12.24 -10.86 20.71
N GLU A 51 -12.62 -11.62 19.68
CA GLU A 51 -11.72 -11.90 18.55
C GLU A 51 -11.70 -10.77 17.50
N PRO A 52 -10.51 -10.42 16.96
CA PRO A 52 -10.35 -9.28 16.07
C PRO A 52 -10.96 -9.56 14.69
N SER A 53 -12.07 -8.90 14.36
CA SER A 53 -12.68 -8.87 13.01
C SER A 53 -12.13 -7.75 12.11
N GLN A 54 -11.14 -7.00 12.61
CA GLN A 54 -10.54 -5.86 11.91
C GLN A 54 -9.40 -6.31 11.00
N GLY A 55 -9.36 -5.79 9.77
CA GLY A 55 -8.29 -6.08 8.82
C GLY A 55 -8.47 -7.42 8.11
N LEU A 56 -7.35 -8.06 7.78
CA LEU A 56 -7.30 -9.20 6.84
C LEU A 56 -6.73 -10.45 7.51
N PRO A 57 -7.14 -11.67 7.10
CA PRO A 57 -6.47 -12.90 7.51
C PRO A 57 -4.98 -12.85 7.14
N ALA A 58 -4.12 -13.47 7.96
CA ALA A 58 -2.67 -13.38 7.81
C ALA A 58 -2.19 -13.78 6.39
N HIS A 59 -2.79 -14.83 5.81
CA HIS A 59 -2.45 -15.32 4.48
C HIS A 59 -2.81 -14.34 3.34
N VAL A 60 -3.79 -13.45 3.54
CA VAL A 60 -4.15 -12.37 2.60
C VAL A 60 -3.35 -11.11 2.89
N LEU A 61 -3.18 -10.77 4.17
CA LEU A 61 -2.48 -9.56 4.60
C LEU A 61 -1.01 -9.57 4.19
N LEU A 62 -0.33 -10.72 4.32
CA LEU A 62 1.08 -10.85 4.02
C LEU A 62 1.43 -10.48 2.56
N PRO A 63 0.77 -11.03 1.51
CA PRO A 63 1.02 -10.60 0.14
C PRO A 63 0.62 -9.14 -0.13
N VAL A 64 -0.42 -8.60 0.53
CA VAL A 64 -0.77 -7.18 0.45
C VAL A 64 0.37 -6.29 0.98
N LEU A 65 0.92 -6.61 2.15
CA LEU A 65 2.06 -5.87 2.73
C LEU A 65 3.30 -5.93 1.84
N LYS A 66 3.61 -7.10 1.28
CA LYS A 66 4.72 -7.27 0.33
C LYS A 66 4.54 -6.40 -0.92
N GLY A 67 3.32 -6.32 -1.44
CA GLY A 67 2.96 -5.45 -2.56
C GLY A 67 3.12 -3.97 -2.24
N ILE A 68 2.55 -3.50 -1.14
CA ILE A 68 2.67 -2.11 -0.67
C ILE A 68 4.14 -1.73 -0.44
N ARG A 69 4.91 -2.62 0.20
CA ARG A 69 6.34 -2.43 0.44
C ARG A 69 7.12 -2.30 -0.88
N LYS A 70 6.78 -3.11 -1.89
CA LYS A 70 7.37 -3.02 -3.24
C LYS A 70 7.05 -1.67 -3.90
N GLU A 71 5.80 -1.20 -3.83
CA GLU A 71 5.42 0.10 -4.38
C GLU A 71 6.12 1.28 -3.69
N ILE A 72 6.19 1.26 -2.36
CA ILE A 72 6.91 2.30 -1.59
C ILE A 72 8.40 2.27 -1.90
N ALA A 73 9.02 1.10 -2.10
CA ALA A 73 10.41 1.00 -2.52
C ALA A 73 10.61 1.56 -3.94
N GLY A 74 9.66 1.36 -4.85
CA GLY A 74 9.63 1.99 -6.16
C GLY A 74 9.55 3.52 -6.06
N LEU A 75 8.66 4.03 -5.21
CA LEU A 75 8.53 5.45 -4.92
C LEU A 75 9.85 6.01 -4.38
N ARG A 76 10.46 5.35 -3.39
CA ARG A 76 11.79 5.70 -2.85
C ARG A 76 12.83 5.82 -3.95
N GLY A 77 12.90 4.85 -4.86
CA GLY A 77 13.84 4.82 -5.97
C GLY A 77 13.59 5.90 -7.02
N ALA A 78 12.34 6.31 -7.23
CA ALA A 78 12.00 7.45 -8.07
C ALA A 78 12.41 8.77 -7.40
N LEU A 79 12.04 8.98 -6.15
CA LEU A 79 12.32 10.23 -5.43
C LEU A 79 13.82 10.44 -5.19
N SER A 80 14.62 9.38 -5.05
CA SER A 80 16.08 9.51 -4.91
C SER A 80 16.78 10.04 -6.17
N LYS A 81 16.10 10.07 -7.31
CA LYS A 81 16.61 10.59 -8.58
C LYS A 81 16.09 12.00 -8.88
N LEU A 82 15.15 12.50 -8.09
CA LEU A 82 14.54 13.80 -8.31
C LEU A 82 15.15 14.83 -7.37
N GLU A 83 15.39 16.02 -7.88
CA GLU A 83 15.96 17.14 -7.13
C GLU A 83 14.84 18.14 -6.76
N PHE A 84 14.04 17.77 -5.76
CA PHE A 84 13.05 18.65 -5.16
C PHE A 84 13.20 18.68 -3.63
N ARG A 85 12.51 19.63 -3.01
CA ARG A 85 12.30 19.72 -1.56
C ARG A 85 10.82 19.68 -1.29
N MET A 86 10.40 18.86 -0.32
CA MET A 86 8.99 18.71 0.03
C MET A 86 8.79 18.80 1.53
N VAL A 87 7.92 19.72 1.93
CA VAL A 87 7.48 19.85 3.32
C VAL A 87 6.00 19.52 3.41
N GLY A 88 5.63 18.66 4.36
CA GLY A 88 4.23 18.33 4.62
C GLY A 88 3.57 17.40 3.60
N GLY A 89 4.33 16.74 2.74
CA GLY A 89 3.82 15.68 1.88
C GLY A 89 3.46 14.42 2.68
N SER A 90 2.54 13.61 2.14
CA SER A 90 2.07 12.38 2.79
C SER A 90 2.06 11.20 1.83
N ILE A 91 2.36 10.00 2.32
CA ILE A 91 2.07 8.75 1.62
C ILE A 91 0.68 8.28 2.04
N LEU A 92 -0.22 8.14 1.07
CA LEU A 92 -1.54 7.56 1.24
C LEU A 92 -1.50 6.10 0.81
N VAL A 93 -1.87 5.22 1.73
CA VAL A 93 -2.06 3.79 1.48
C VAL A 93 -3.53 3.47 1.67
N ILE A 94 -4.11 2.80 0.68
CA ILE A 94 -5.47 2.24 0.70
C ILE A 94 -5.35 0.76 0.36
N TYR A 95 -6.09 -0.11 1.04
CA TYR A 95 -6.15 -1.52 0.72
C TYR A 95 -7.58 -2.05 0.91
N GLU A 96 -7.96 -3.04 0.10
CA GLU A 96 -9.22 -3.76 0.25
C GLU A 96 -9.15 -4.61 1.52
N ALA A 97 -10.13 -4.45 2.40
CA ALA A 97 -10.13 -5.02 3.74
C ALA A 97 -11.30 -5.99 3.97
N GLU A 98 -12.25 -6.07 3.02
CA GLU A 98 -13.23 -7.14 2.97
C GLU A 98 -12.55 -8.43 2.48
N TRP A 99 -12.73 -9.53 3.20
CA TRP A 99 -11.90 -10.73 3.04
C TRP A 99 -11.99 -11.37 1.66
N GLU A 100 -13.20 -11.59 1.13
CA GLU A 100 -13.38 -12.27 -0.16
C GLU A 100 -12.86 -11.40 -1.32
N ARG A 101 -13.14 -10.10 -1.26
CA ARG A 101 -12.67 -9.11 -2.24
C ARG A 101 -11.16 -8.93 -2.19
N ALA A 102 -10.58 -8.86 -0.99
CA ALA A 102 -9.14 -8.73 -0.81
C ALA A 102 -8.40 -9.96 -1.33
N GLU A 103 -8.91 -11.16 -1.06
CA GLU A 103 -8.31 -12.40 -1.55
C GLU A 103 -8.37 -12.48 -3.09
N SER A 104 -9.51 -12.12 -3.68
CA SER A 104 -9.67 -12.08 -5.13
C SER A 104 -8.76 -11.03 -5.78
N ALA A 105 -8.68 -9.83 -5.20
CA ALA A 105 -7.86 -8.75 -5.71
C ALA A 105 -6.36 -9.05 -5.61
N ILE A 106 -5.91 -9.69 -4.51
CA ILE A 106 -4.49 -10.03 -4.36
C ILE A 106 -4.07 -11.19 -5.27
N LYS A 107 -4.95 -12.17 -5.53
CA LYS A 107 -4.72 -13.22 -6.52
C LYS A 107 -4.46 -12.62 -7.90
N ARG A 108 -5.33 -11.70 -8.33
CA ARG A 108 -5.17 -10.96 -9.59
C ARG A 108 -3.85 -10.17 -9.64
N TYR A 109 -3.54 -9.40 -8.60
CA TYR A 109 -2.27 -8.66 -8.52
C TYR A 109 -1.05 -9.59 -8.66
N LEU A 110 -1.07 -10.75 -8.02
CA LEU A 110 0.03 -11.72 -8.09
C LEU A 110 0.15 -12.35 -9.48
N GLU A 111 -0.97 -12.63 -10.16
CA GLU A 111 -0.99 -13.13 -11.54
C GLU A 111 -0.45 -12.10 -12.53
N GLU A 112 -0.91 -10.86 -12.46
CA GLU A 112 -0.42 -9.73 -13.27
C GLU A 112 1.09 -9.52 -13.03
N SER A 113 1.56 -9.65 -11.78
CA SER A 113 2.99 -9.47 -11.47
C SER A 113 3.91 -10.57 -12.01
N LYS A 114 3.37 -11.75 -12.35
CA LYS A 114 4.12 -12.87 -12.96
C LYS A 114 4.20 -12.76 -14.47
N GLN A 115 3.28 -12.02 -15.08
CA GLN A 115 3.35 -11.68 -16.49
C GLN A 115 4.39 -10.56 -16.61
N GLU A 116 5.65 -10.94 -16.88
CA GLU A 116 6.74 -10.01 -17.14
C GLU A 116 6.28 -8.91 -18.12
N PRO A 117 6.61 -7.63 -17.88
CA PRO A 117 6.36 -6.59 -18.87
C PRO A 117 7.19 -6.95 -20.09
N PHE A 118 6.53 -7.27 -21.21
CA PHE A 118 7.22 -7.40 -22.49
C PHE A 118 8.12 -6.17 -22.66
N PRO A 119 9.44 -6.34 -22.89
CA PRO A 119 10.27 -5.20 -23.16
C PRO A 119 9.77 -4.59 -24.48
N GLN A 120 9.20 -3.40 -24.41
CA GLN A 120 9.07 -2.53 -25.58
C GLN A 120 10.49 -2.17 -25.99
N LYS A 121 11.09 -3.05 -26.81
CA LYS A 121 12.33 -2.75 -27.51
C LYS A 121 12.04 -1.57 -28.43
N ALA A 122 12.73 -0.48 -28.19
CA ALA A 122 12.83 0.62 -29.13
C ALA A 122 13.30 0.10 -30.49
N GLY A 123 12.49 0.33 -31.52
CA GLY A 123 12.86 0.18 -32.92
C GLY A 123 12.83 -1.25 -33.47
N GLU A 124 11.69 -1.64 -34.01
CA GLU A 124 11.59 -2.35 -35.30
C GLU A 124 10.12 -2.44 -35.70
N GLU A 125 9.77 -1.74 -36.78
CA GLU A 125 8.49 -1.81 -37.46
C GLU A 125 8.20 -3.28 -37.82
N LYS A 126 7.18 -3.86 -37.18
CA LYS A 126 6.46 -4.99 -37.74
C LYS A 126 4.98 -4.70 -37.65
N GLU A 127 4.42 -4.43 -38.82
CA GLU A 127 2.99 -4.43 -39.13
C GLU A 127 2.30 -5.57 -38.39
N LYS A 128 1.68 -5.25 -37.27
CA LYS A 128 0.55 -6.01 -36.76
C LYS A 128 -0.69 -5.26 -37.23
N LYS A 129 -1.50 -6.00 -37.98
CA LYS A 129 -2.80 -5.58 -38.47
C LYS A 129 -3.54 -4.80 -37.39
N GLU A 130 -3.98 -3.61 -37.75
CA GLU A 130 -5.06 -2.90 -37.10
C GLU A 130 -6.27 -3.83 -37.09
N GLU A 131 -6.49 -4.50 -35.95
CA GLU A 131 -7.81 -4.93 -35.53
C GLU A 131 -8.19 -3.96 -34.41
N ASP A 132 -9.01 -2.98 -34.79
CA ASP A 132 -9.80 -2.06 -33.98
C ASP A 132 -9.23 -1.68 -32.60
N ASP A 133 -8.63 -0.49 -32.56
CA ASP A 133 -8.71 0.39 -31.38
C ASP A 133 -10.20 0.76 -31.16
N GLU A 134 -10.96 -0.16 -30.58
CA GLU A 134 -12.08 0.23 -29.72
C GLU A 134 -11.46 0.73 -28.41
N GLU A 135 -11.07 2.00 -28.39
CA GLU A 135 -10.99 2.80 -27.17
C GLU A 135 -12.41 2.89 -26.57
N ASP A 136 -12.88 1.82 -25.93
CA ASP A 136 -14.20 1.76 -25.30
C ASP A 136 -14.04 1.35 -23.81
N ASP A 137 -14.16 2.35 -22.94
CA ASP A 137 -14.79 2.37 -21.60
C ASP A 137 -14.62 1.20 -20.58
N ASP A 138 -13.74 0.22 -20.80
CA ASP A 138 -13.68 -1.00 -19.99
C ASP A 138 -12.83 -0.89 -18.71
N ASN A 139 -12.20 0.25 -18.46
CA ASN A 139 -11.48 0.48 -17.20
C ASN A 139 -12.45 0.74 -16.02
N GLU A 140 -13.70 1.14 -16.29
CA GLU A 140 -14.70 1.36 -15.24
C GLU A 140 -15.29 0.06 -14.68
N ASN A 141 -15.12 -1.07 -15.39
CA ASN A 141 -15.62 -2.39 -14.98
C ASN A 141 -14.56 -3.29 -14.34
N LEU A 142 -13.30 -2.87 -14.28
CA LEU A 142 -12.26 -3.64 -13.61
C LEU A 142 -12.50 -3.63 -12.09
N PRO A 143 -12.45 -4.80 -11.41
CA PRO A 143 -12.62 -4.85 -9.97
C PRO A 143 -11.53 -3.99 -9.29
N PRO A 144 -11.84 -3.35 -8.14
CA PRO A 144 -10.87 -2.52 -7.43
C PRO A 144 -9.54 -3.25 -7.18
N PRO A 145 -8.40 -2.52 -7.15
CA PRO A 145 -7.11 -3.11 -6.85
C PRO A 145 -7.03 -3.55 -5.38
N ALA A 146 -6.16 -4.52 -5.08
CA ALA A 146 -5.95 -5.00 -3.71
C ALA A 146 -5.43 -3.89 -2.79
N PHE A 147 -4.62 -3.00 -3.32
CA PHE A 147 -4.10 -1.83 -2.62
C PHE A 147 -3.68 -0.72 -3.59
N THR A 148 -3.38 0.44 -3.05
CA THR A 148 -2.85 1.59 -3.78
C THR A 148 -1.95 2.41 -2.86
N VAL A 149 -0.77 2.75 -3.36
CA VAL A 149 0.14 3.71 -2.73
C VAL A 149 0.22 4.99 -3.57
N LYS A 150 -0.02 6.15 -2.95
CA LYS A 150 0.08 7.47 -3.60
C LYS A 150 0.88 8.44 -2.73
N LEU A 151 1.69 9.27 -3.38
CA LEU A 151 2.22 10.48 -2.76
C LEU A 151 1.21 11.61 -2.94
N ILE A 152 0.89 12.36 -1.88
CA ILE A 152 -0.09 13.44 -1.88
C ILE A 152 0.45 14.69 -1.16
N ASP A 153 -0.30 15.78 -1.24
CA ASP A 153 -0.06 17.06 -0.56
C ASP A 153 1.23 17.78 -1.04
N PHE A 154 1.26 18.15 -2.32
CA PHE A 154 2.39 18.81 -2.99
C PHE A 154 2.44 20.34 -2.81
N GLY A 155 1.63 20.91 -1.90
CA GLY A 155 1.43 22.37 -1.79
C GLY A 155 2.68 23.18 -1.35
N HIS A 156 3.69 22.51 -0.82
CA HIS A 156 4.94 23.13 -0.36
C HIS A 156 6.18 22.45 -0.97
N ILE A 157 6.15 22.24 -2.28
CA ILE A 157 7.27 21.66 -3.03
C ILE A 157 8.05 22.73 -3.78
N ARG A 158 9.38 22.57 -3.78
CA ARG A 158 10.31 23.41 -4.57
C ARG A 158 11.22 22.50 -5.38
N VAL A 159 11.37 22.79 -6.67
CA VAL A 159 12.37 22.11 -7.51
C VAL A 159 13.69 22.86 -7.35
N GLU A 160 14.73 22.15 -6.92
CA GLU A 160 16.05 22.75 -6.62
C GLU A 160 17.13 21.91 -7.29
N ALA A 161 17.38 22.20 -8.56
CA ALA A 161 18.38 21.49 -9.37
C ALA A 161 19.79 21.67 -8.78
N GLY A 162 20.57 20.58 -8.75
CA GLY A 162 21.95 20.52 -8.29
C GLY A 162 22.15 20.38 -6.78
N VAL A 163 21.08 20.34 -5.98
CA VAL A 163 21.16 20.14 -4.52
C VAL A 163 21.04 18.65 -4.15
N GLY A 164 20.76 17.78 -5.11
CA GLY A 164 20.51 16.36 -4.87
C GLY A 164 19.13 16.07 -4.25
N PRO A 165 18.85 14.79 -3.92
CA PRO A 165 17.54 14.36 -3.44
C PRO A 165 17.21 14.90 -2.05
N ASP A 166 15.93 14.87 -1.69
CA ASP A 166 15.47 15.27 -0.36
C ASP A 166 15.75 14.16 0.68
N GLU A 167 16.87 14.28 1.38
CA GLU A 167 17.29 13.31 2.41
C GLU A 167 16.27 13.17 3.55
N GLY A 168 15.53 14.22 3.89
CA GLY A 168 14.49 14.16 4.92
C GLY A 168 13.31 13.30 4.49
N VAL A 169 12.86 13.48 3.25
CA VAL A 169 11.81 12.63 2.65
C VAL A 169 12.30 11.19 2.52
N LEU A 170 13.52 10.97 2.02
CA LEU A 170 14.08 9.63 1.87
C LEU A 170 14.20 8.92 3.22
N LEU A 171 14.65 9.60 4.28
CA LEU A 171 14.69 9.04 5.64
C LEU A 171 13.31 8.63 6.13
N GLY A 172 12.28 9.44 5.87
CA GLY A 172 10.90 9.11 6.21
C GLY A 172 10.41 7.85 5.50
N ILE A 173 10.72 7.73 4.20
CA ILE A 173 10.34 6.56 3.40
C ILE A 173 11.10 5.31 3.84
N ASP A 174 12.41 5.42 4.07
CA ASP A 174 13.25 4.32 4.57
C ASP A 174 12.76 3.85 5.96
N THR A 175 12.24 4.76 6.79
CA THR A 175 11.59 4.43 8.05
C THR A 175 10.31 3.63 7.85
N VAL A 176 9.43 4.03 6.92
CA VAL A 176 8.21 3.28 6.59
C VAL A 176 8.53 1.89 6.06
N LEU A 177 9.52 1.78 5.15
CA LEU A 177 9.99 0.49 4.62
C LEU A 177 10.45 -0.44 5.74
N ARG A 178 11.25 0.06 6.69
CA ARG A 178 11.70 -0.72 7.85
C ARG A 178 10.55 -1.20 8.72
N LEU A 179 9.52 -0.37 8.93
CA LEU A 179 8.37 -0.76 9.73
C LEU A 179 7.50 -1.82 9.01
N LEU A 180 7.34 -1.71 7.69
CA LEU A 180 6.67 -2.73 6.88
C LEU A 180 7.43 -4.04 6.89
N ASP A 181 8.76 -4.00 6.73
CA ASP A 181 9.62 -5.19 6.82
C ASP A 181 9.48 -5.87 8.19
N GLY A 182 9.44 -5.09 9.28
CA GLY A 182 9.19 -5.61 10.63
C GLY A 182 7.81 -6.27 10.78
N ARG A 183 6.75 -5.66 10.21
CA ARG A 183 5.40 -6.24 10.23
C ARG A 183 5.30 -7.52 9.40
N ILE A 184 5.94 -7.56 8.24
CA ILE A 184 6.03 -8.75 7.39
C ILE A 184 6.71 -9.89 8.14
N GLN A 185 7.87 -9.62 8.76
CA GLN A 185 8.61 -10.62 9.55
C GLN A 185 7.78 -11.17 10.70
N GLN A 186 7.03 -10.30 11.40
CA GLN A 186 6.13 -10.74 12.47
C GLN A 186 5.12 -11.76 11.95
N LEU A 187 4.42 -11.46 10.85
CA LEU A 187 3.42 -12.35 10.24
C LEU A 187 4.01 -13.64 9.67
N GLU A 188 5.28 -13.65 9.25
CA GLU A 188 5.96 -14.86 8.79
C GLU A 188 6.41 -15.75 9.96
N SER A 189 6.74 -15.16 11.10
CA SER A 189 7.20 -15.87 12.30
C SER A 189 6.06 -16.44 13.14
N GLU A 190 4.96 -15.71 13.22
CA GLU A 190 3.73 -16.15 13.85
C GLU A 190 2.99 -16.99 12.81
N LYS A 191 3.07 -18.33 12.89
CA LYS A 191 2.24 -19.25 12.07
C LYS A 191 0.75 -19.13 12.47
N ILE A 192 0.16 -17.97 12.28
CA ILE A 192 -1.26 -17.66 12.50
C ILE A 192 -2.08 -18.21 11.34
#